data_AF-A0A535HCH7-F1
#
_entry.id   AF-A0A535HCH7-F1
#
_cell.length_a   1.000
_cell.length_b   1.000
_cell.length_c   1.000
_cell.angle_alpha   90.00
_cell.angle_beta   90.00
_cell.angle_gamma   90.00
#
_symmetry.space_group_name_H-M   'P 1'
#
loop_
_entity.id
_entity.type
_entity.pdbx_description
1 polymer ?
#
loop_
_entity_poly.entity_id
_entity_poly.type
_entity_poly.pdbx_seq_one_letter_code
_entity_poly.pdbx_strand_id
1 'polypeptide(L)'
;MILIFFALSAGHVSAEPPFFATCGRIDGLSLPTASAPGSITIGGRMFAITLRDRISPVASVGSLGCLNQTVTTSGPLLQLLGMPSHLCGQVMGVLDPIAGQRPAGIDVLSPPTLRTVLFAAPGLRLPDPNVFACFETGIDSAGRATAVRTLTASTQTAITSLPSTSTAAGDRAP
;
A
#
# COMPACT_ATOMS: atom_id res chain seq x y z
N MET A 1 -47.22 -5.96 -27.11
CA MET A 1 -46.52 -4.77 -26.57
C MET A 1 -46.26 -4.99 -25.09
N ILE A 2 -45.12 -5.57 -24.73
CA ILE A 2 -44.55 -5.56 -23.37
C ILE A 2 -43.04 -5.42 -23.59
N LEU A 3 -42.48 -4.27 -23.18
CA LEU A 3 -41.05 -4.00 -23.23
C LEU A 3 -40.35 -4.79 -22.12
N ILE A 4 -39.39 -5.64 -22.50
CA ILE A 4 -38.36 -6.14 -21.60
C ILE A 4 -37.15 -5.23 -21.82
N PHE A 5 -36.99 -4.20 -21.01
CA PHE A 5 -35.73 -3.46 -20.93
C PHE A 5 -34.95 -3.97 -19.73
N PHE A 6 -33.86 -4.67 -20.04
CA PHE A 6 -32.80 -5.09 -19.14
C PHE A 6 -32.47 -3.97 -18.15
N ALA A 7 -32.58 -4.30 -16.86
CA ALA A 7 -31.98 -3.51 -15.80
C ALA A 7 -30.46 -3.50 -16.02
N LEU A 8 -29.93 -2.41 -16.58
CA LEU A 8 -28.51 -2.10 -16.46
C LEU A 8 -28.24 -1.88 -14.96
N SER A 9 -27.82 -2.94 -14.28
CA SER A 9 -27.13 -2.85 -13.00
C SER A 9 -25.79 -2.18 -13.28
N ALA A 10 -25.78 -0.85 -13.34
CA ALA A 10 -24.57 -0.07 -13.27
C ALA A 10 -23.90 -0.44 -11.94
N GLY A 11 -22.90 -1.32 -12.03
CA GLY A 11 -22.01 -1.66 -10.93
C GLY A 11 -21.57 -0.38 -10.27
N HIS A 12 -21.63 -0.37 -8.94
CA HIS A 12 -21.35 0.78 -8.11
C HIS A 12 -20.05 1.44 -8.57
N VAL A 13 -20.14 2.58 -9.26
CA VAL A 13 -19.06 3.53 -9.27
C VAL A 13 -19.09 4.12 -7.87
N SER A 14 -18.46 3.42 -6.92
CA SER A 14 -18.11 4.04 -5.64
C SER A 14 -17.27 5.24 -6.02
N ALA A 15 -17.88 6.42 -5.88
CA ALA A 15 -17.17 7.67 -5.87
C ALA A 15 -16.17 7.58 -4.70
N GLU A 16 -14.97 7.12 -4.99
CA GLU A 16 -13.90 6.90 -4.02
C GLU A 16 -12.90 8.05 -4.15
N PRO A 17 -12.99 9.11 -3.31
CA PRO A 17 -11.97 10.15 -3.24
C PRO A 17 -10.86 9.74 -2.25
N PRO A 18 -9.63 10.26 -2.38
CA PRO A 18 -8.58 9.82 -3.30
C PRO A 18 -7.36 9.28 -2.50
N PHE A 19 -6.34 8.72 -3.16
CA PHE A 19 -5.07 8.29 -2.56
C PHE A 19 -5.13 7.05 -1.65
N PHE A 20 -5.31 5.87 -2.26
CA PHE A 20 -5.01 4.62 -1.57
C PHE A 20 -3.57 4.22 -1.83
N ALA A 21 -2.76 4.22 -0.78
CA ALA A 21 -1.47 3.56 -0.80
C ALA A 21 -1.67 2.05 -0.65
N THR A 22 -1.45 1.29 -1.72
CA THR A 22 -1.42 -0.18 -1.63
C THR A 22 -0.02 -0.63 -1.25
N CYS A 23 0.16 -1.08 -0.02
CA CYS A 23 1.44 -1.57 0.49
C CYS A 23 1.50 -3.09 0.50
N GLY A 24 2.66 -3.64 0.13
CA GLY A 24 2.90 -5.07 0.13
C GLY A 24 4.25 -5.45 -0.47
N ARG A 25 4.44 -6.75 -0.66
CA ARG A 25 5.56 -7.32 -1.41
C ARG A 25 5.32 -7.13 -2.90
N ILE A 26 6.37 -6.77 -3.64
CA ILE A 26 6.34 -6.69 -5.10
C ILE A 26 6.47 -8.12 -5.63
N ASP A 27 5.38 -8.68 -6.16
CA ASP A 27 5.34 -10.04 -6.71
C ASP A 27 5.72 -10.08 -8.20
N GLY A 28 5.60 -8.96 -8.89
CA GLY A 28 5.92 -8.85 -10.31
C GLY A 28 6.12 -7.40 -10.73
N LEU A 29 7.08 -7.15 -11.62
CA LEU A 29 7.31 -5.84 -12.20
C LEU A 29 7.66 -6.00 -13.68
N SER A 30 6.89 -5.34 -14.53
CA SER A 30 7.13 -5.17 -15.96
C SER A 30 7.13 -3.68 -16.26
N LEU A 31 8.29 -3.13 -16.60
CA LEU A 31 8.41 -1.69 -16.85
C LEU A 31 7.66 -1.29 -18.13
N PRO A 32 7.07 -0.09 -18.17
CA PRO A 32 6.46 0.44 -19.37
C PRO A 32 7.51 0.75 -20.42
N THR A 33 7.15 0.55 -21.69
CA THR A 33 7.98 0.90 -22.84
C THR A 33 7.31 2.06 -23.61
N ALA A 34 8.00 2.60 -24.62
CA ALA A 34 7.42 3.63 -25.50
C ALA A 34 6.14 3.16 -26.22
N SER A 35 6.00 1.84 -26.42
CA SER A 35 4.96 1.23 -27.25
C SER A 35 3.92 0.43 -26.46
N ALA A 36 4.17 0.12 -25.19
CA ALA A 36 3.28 -0.70 -24.37
C ALA A 36 3.31 -0.27 -22.89
N PRO A 37 2.15 -0.26 -22.21
CA PRO A 37 2.10 -0.07 -20.76
C PRO A 37 2.81 -1.23 -20.05
N GLY A 38 3.35 -0.93 -18.89
CA GLY A 38 3.91 -1.92 -17.97
C GLY A 38 2.87 -2.38 -16.95
N SER A 39 3.29 -3.23 -16.03
CA SER A 39 2.48 -3.63 -14.88
C SER A 39 3.35 -3.79 -13.64
N ILE A 40 2.78 -3.54 -12.47
CA ILE A 40 3.38 -3.87 -11.18
C ILE A 40 2.37 -4.65 -10.36
N THR A 41 2.80 -5.73 -9.73
CA THR A 41 1.98 -6.55 -8.84
C THR A 41 2.49 -6.39 -7.42
N ILE A 42 1.62 -5.91 -6.51
CA ILE A 42 1.93 -5.71 -5.09
C ILE A 42 0.90 -6.43 -4.24
N GLY A 43 1.35 -7.33 -3.36
CA GLY A 43 0.48 -8.10 -2.47
C GLY A 43 -0.61 -8.84 -3.24
N GLY A 44 -0.25 -9.43 -4.38
CA GLY A 44 -1.17 -10.13 -5.29
C GLY A 44 -2.10 -9.23 -6.12
N ARG A 45 -2.00 -7.90 -6.05
CA ARG A 45 -2.81 -6.97 -6.85
C ARG A 45 -1.99 -6.36 -7.98
N MET A 46 -2.45 -6.53 -9.22
CA MET A 46 -1.80 -5.97 -10.40
C MET A 46 -2.33 -4.56 -10.72
N PHE A 47 -1.41 -3.63 -10.96
CA PHE A 47 -1.66 -2.26 -11.38
C PHE A 47 -0.98 -2.02 -12.73
N ALA A 48 -1.69 -1.42 -13.68
CA ALA A 48 -1.09 -0.96 -14.92
C ALA A 48 -0.22 0.27 -14.64
N ILE A 49 0.98 0.30 -15.21
CA ILE A 49 1.90 1.44 -15.10
C ILE A 49 2.24 1.99 -16.48
N THR A 50 2.51 3.28 -16.53
CA THR A 50 2.80 4.07 -17.72
C THR A 50 4.12 4.80 -17.53
N LEU A 51 4.68 5.35 -18.61
CA LEU A 51 5.92 6.13 -18.54
C LEU A 51 5.82 7.41 -17.69
N ARG A 52 4.60 7.82 -17.32
CA ARG A 52 4.37 8.98 -16.44
C ARG A 52 4.48 8.62 -14.95
N ASP A 53 4.44 7.33 -14.62
CA ASP A 53 4.45 6.86 -13.25
C ASP A 53 5.85 6.91 -12.64
N ARG A 54 5.90 7.26 -11.35
CA ARG A 54 7.14 7.36 -10.59
C ARG A 54 7.45 6.03 -9.90
N ILE A 55 7.80 5.04 -10.71
CA ILE A 55 8.24 3.73 -10.22
C ILE A 55 9.76 3.77 -10.05
N SER A 56 10.24 3.65 -8.82
CA SER A 56 11.68 3.63 -8.56
C SER A 56 12.32 2.42 -9.25
N PRO A 57 13.39 2.57 -10.06
CA PRO A 57 14.00 1.48 -10.81
C PRO A 57 14.72 0.45 -9.92
N VAL A 58 14.98 0.79 -8.65
CA VAL A 58 15.49 -0.17 -7.63
C VAL A 58 14.41 -1.08 -7.07
N ALA A 59 13.14 -0.84 -7.41
CA ALA A 59 12.08 -1.77 -7.08
C ALA A 59 12.31 -3.10 -7.80
N SER A 60 12.58 -4.12 -7.00
CA SER A 60 12.83 -5.47 -7.48
C SER A 60 11.69 -6.37 -7.02
N VAL A 61 11.39 -7.39 -7.81
CA VAL A 61 10.49 -8.47 -7.36
C VAL A 61 11.06 -9.07 -6.09
N GLY A 62 10.22 -9.18 -5.06
CA GLY A 62 10.58 -9.62 -3.72
C GLY A 62 10.75 -8.48 -2.71
N SER A 63 10.95 -7.24 -3.15
CA SER A 63 11.07 -6.06 -2.26
C SER A 63 9.72 -5.62 -1.69
N LEU A 64 9.75 -4.88 -0.60
CA LEU A 64 8.56 -4.30 0.04
C LEU A 64 8.36 -2.85 -0.40
N GLY A 65 7.14 -2.51 -0.81
CA GLY A 65 6.81 -1.18 -1.29
C GLY A 65 5.35 -0.79 -1.09
N CYS A 66 5.11 0.51 -1.16
CA CYS A 66 3.80 1.13 -1.09
C CYS A 66 3.52 1.90 -2.38
N LEU A 67 2.49 1.51 -3.10
CA LEU A 67 2.06 2.19 -4.32
C LEU A 67 1.04 3.25 -3.98
N ASN A 68 1.46 4.51 -3.99
CA ASN A 68 0.59 5.65 -3.82
C ASN A 68 -0.07 6.00 -5.16
N GLN A 69 -1.39 6.03 -5.21
CA GLN A 69 -2.15 6.38 -6.41
C GLN A 69 -2.77 7.78 -6.27
N THR A 70 -2.26 8.73 -7.04
CA THR A 70 -2.79 10.10 -7.12
C THR A 70 -3.73 10.25 -8.30
N VAL A 71 -5.00 10.59 -8.08
CA VAL A 71 -5.92 10.88 -9.19
C VAL A 71 -5.65 12.29 -9.73
N THR A 72 -5.30 12.39 -11.00
CA THR A 72 -5.10 13.68 -11.70
C THR A 72 -6.12 13.85 -12.82
N THR A 73 -6.25 15.08 -13.35
CA THR A 73 -7.07 15.38 -14.54
C THR A 73 -6.63 14.62 -15.79
N SER A 74 -5.39 14.13 -15.81
CA SER A 74 -4.79 13.34 -16.90
C SER A 74 -4.82 11.82 -16.66
N GLY A 75 -5.47 11.36 -15.58
CA GLY A 75 -5.52 9.96 -15.16
C GLY A 75 -4.82 9.72 -13.81
N PRO A 76 -4.87 8.48 -13.29
CA PRO A 76 -4.15 8.11 -12.08
C PRO A 76 -2.63 8.14 -12.33
N LEU A 77 -1.89 8.75 -11.41
CA LEU A 77 -0.44 8.74 -11.36
C LEU A 77 0.00 7.87 -10.19
N LEU A 78 0.75 6.82 -10.50
CA LEU A 78 1.25 5.87 -9.52
C LEU A 78 2.67 6.24 -9.11
N GLN A 79 2.92 6.18 -7.80
CA GLN A 79 4.24 6.41 -7.22
C GLN A 79 4.59 5.26 -6.29
N LEU A 80 5.69 4.58 -6.59
CA LEU A 80 6.18 3.50 -5.73
C LEU A 80 7.11 4.08 -4.67
N LEU A 81 6.71 3.91 -3.42
CA LEU A 81 7.44 4.30 -2.23
C LEU A 81 8.00 3.05 -1.54
N GLY A 82 9.08 3.21 -0.78
CA GLY A 82 9.52 2.16 0.14
C GLY A 82 8.49 1.92 1.23
N MET A 83 8.36 0.66 1.66
CA MET A 83 7.51 0.36 2.80
C MET A 83 8.17 0.95 4.07
N PRO A 84 7.50 1.88 4.77
CA PRO A 84 8.04 2.40 6.02
C PRO A 84 7.97 1.32 7.09
N SER A 85 8.96 1.22 7.98
CA SER A 85 8.96 0.27 9.13
C SER A 85 7.92 0.61 10.20
N HIS A 86 7.52 1.89 10.24
CA HIS A 86 6.50 2.40 11.14
C HIS A 86 5.56 3.30 10.35
N LEU A 87 4.27 3.12 10.54
CA LEU A 87 3.24 3.96 9.93
C LEU A 87 2.44 4.61 11.05
N CYS A 88 2.53 5.94 11.13
CA CYS A 88 1.82 6.75 12.09
C CYS A 88 0.77 7.58 11.38
N GLY A 89 -0.43 7.63 11.94
CA GLY A 89 -1.48 8.45 11.38
C GLY A 89 -2.76 8.40 12.19
N GLN A 90 -3.77 9.10 11.70
CA GLN A 90 -5.10 9.06 12.27
C GLN A 90 -5.82 7.81 11.78
N VAL A 91 -6.32 6.99 12.70
CA VAL A 91 -7.16 5.84 12.37
C VAL A 91 -8.50 6.35 11.89
N MET A 92 -8.79 6.21 10.61
CA MET A 92 -10.06 6.65 10.03
C MET A 92 -11.17 5.62 10.26
N GLY A 93 -10.80 4.35 10.39
CA GLY A 93 -11.74 3.28 10.66
C GLY A 93 -11.08 1.92 10.72
N VAL A 94 -11.87 0.92 11.11
CA VAL A 94 -11.48 -0.49 11.08
C VAL A 94 -12.44 -1.21 10.14
N LEU A 95 -11.88 -1.92 9.17
CA LEU A 95 -12.60 -2.81 8.27
C LEU A 95 -12.74 -4.17 8.95
N ASP A 96 -13.96 -4.70 8.95
CA ASP A 96 -14.24 -5.99 9.55
C ASP A 96 -13.46 -7.14 8.88
N PRO A 97 -13.00 -8.13 9.67
CA PRO A 97 -12.40 -9.33 9.13
C PRO A 97 -13.42 -10.13 8.31
N ILE A 98 -12.96 -10.74 7.22
CA ILE A 98 -13.74 -11.77 6.52
C ILE A 98 -13.14 -13.12 6.85
N ALA A 99 -13.90 -13.95 7.56
CA ALA A 99 -13.50 -15.28 7.96
C ALA A 99 -12.95 -16.08 6.76
N GLY A 100 -11.72 -16.57 6.89
CA GLY A 100 -11.04 -17.36 5.85
C GLY A 100 -10.51 -16.58 4.64
N GLN A 101 -10.70 -15.26 4.54
CA GLN A 101 -10.24 -14.46 3.39
C GLN A 101 -9.28 -13.33 3.77
N ARG A 102 -9.62 -12.53 4.79
CA ARG A 102 -8.77 -11.42 5.22
C ARG A 102 -8.97 -11.08 6.70
N PRO A 103 -7.89 -10.75 7.43
CA PRO A 103 -8.00 -10.20 8.77
C PRO A 103 -8.62 -8.80 8.74
N ALA A 104 -8.90 -8.25 9.93
CA ALA A 104 -9.41 -6.88 10.06
C ALA A 104 -8.42 -5.89 9.43
N GLY A 105 -8.93 -4.89 8.74
CA GLY A 105 -8.11 -3.81 8.16
C GLY A 105 -8.15 -2.59 9.04
N ILE A 106 -7.04 -1.88 9.21
CA ILE A 106 -6.96 -0.61 9.92
C ILE A 106 -6.68 0.44 8.85
N ASP A 107 -7.62 1.35 8.67
CA ASP A 107 -7.48 2.46 7.74
C ASP A 107 -6.79 3.62 8.44
N VAL A 108 -5.59 3.96 8.00
CA VAL A 108 -4.73 4.97 8.63
C VAL A 108 -4.44 6.08 7.64
N LEU A 109 -4.80 7.30 8.02
CA LEU A 109 -4.44 8.53 7.33
C LEU A 109 -3.13 9.08 7.90
N SER A 110 -2.03 8.81 7.22
CA SER A 110 -0.71 9.36 7.55
C SER A 110 -0.55 10.75 6.92
N PRO A 111 -0.08 11.77 7.65
CA PRO A 111 0.32 13.05 7.07
C PRO A 111 1.42 12.85 6.00
N PRO A 112 1.42 13.61 4.88
CA PRO A 112 0.55 14.76 4.60
C PRO A 112 -0.87 14.43 4.12
N THR A 113 -1.13 13.30 3.43
CA THR A 113 -2.48 12.86 3.00
C THR A 113 -2.47 11.40 2.50
N LEU A 114 -1.58 10.56 3.04
CA LEU A 114 -1.42 9.18 2.58
C LEU A 114 -2.39 8.27 3.36
N ARG A 115 -3.44 7.78 2.71
CA ARG A 115 -4.36 6.81 3.31
C ARG A 115 -3.92 5.39 2.98
N THR A 116 -3.67 4.59 4.01
CA THR A 116 -3.14 3.23 3.88
C THR A 116 -3.98 2.28 4.71
N VAL A 117 -4.29 1.10 4.16
CA VAL A 117 -4.94 0.02 4.93
C VAL A 117 -3.89 -0.97 5.40
N LEU A 118 -3.75 -1.12 6.70
CA LEU A 118 -2.89 -2.11 7.36
C LEU A 118 -3.73 -3.25 7.90
N PHE A 119 -3.41 -4.49 7.54
CA PHE A 119 -4.10 -5.65 8.07
C PHE A 119 -3.65 -5.96 9.51
N ALA A 120 -4.58 -6.15 10.43
CA ALA A 120 -4.26 -6.46 11.81
C ALA A 120 -3.59 -7.84 11.92
N ALA A 121 -2.40 -7.90 12.51
CA ALA A 121 -1.76 -9.15 12.84
C ALA A 121 -2.58 -9.94 13.89
N PRO A 122 -2.45 -11.28 13.94
CA PRO A 122 -3.13 -12.09 14.95
C PRO A 122 -2.81 -11.61 16.36
N GLY A 123 -3.85 -11.33 17.16
CA GLY A 123 -3.71 -10.84 18.54
C GLY A 123 -3.47 -9.34 18.68
N LEU A 124 -3.42 -8.58 17.59
CA LEU A 124 -3.36 -7.12 17.65
C LEU A 124 -4.67 -6.56 18.23
N ARG A 125 -4.55 -5.69 19.24
CA ARG A 125 -5.68 -4.92 19.74
C ARG A 125 -6.01 -3.81 18.76
N LEU A 126 -7.22 -3.85 18.20
CA LEU A 126 -7.72 -2.83 17.29
C LEU A 126 -7.89 -1.50 18.05
N PRO A 127 -7.33 -0.40 17.52
CA PRO A 127 -7.54 0.92 18.10
C PRO A 127 -8.94 1.45 17.80
N ASP A 128 -9.41 2.37 18.63
CA ASP A 128 -10.65 3.09 18.38
C ASP A 128 -10.53 3.97 17.11
N PRO A 129 -11.64 4.20 16.39
CA PRO A 129 -11.63 5.12 15.26
C PRO A 129 -11.37 6.56 15.72
N ASN A 130 -10.82 7.38 14.84
CA ASN A 130 -10.44 8.79 15.02
C ASN A 130 -9.33 9.06 16.03
N VAL A 131 -8.57 8.04 16.46
CA VAL A 131 -7.38 8.22 17.31
C VAL A 131 -6.10 8.30 16.48
N PHE A 132 -5.11 9.04 16.96
CA PHE A 132 -3.77 8.99 16.39
C PHE A 132 -3.02 7.79 16.96
N ALA A 133 -2.50 6.93 16.07
CA ALA A 133 -1.75 5.75 16.46
C ALA A 133 -0.56 5.50 15.52
N CYS A 134 0.49 4.90 16.07
CA CYS A 134 1.63 4.41 15.32
C CYS A 134 1.59 2.88 15.31
N PHE A 135 1.82 2.30 14.14
CA PHE A 135 1.86 0.86 13.95
C PHE A 135 3.23 0.46 13.41
N GLU A 136 3.82 -0.57 14.00
CA GLU A 136 4.89 -1.29 13.34
C GLU A 136 4.31 -2.05 12.16
N THR A 137 4.85 -1.79 10.98
CA THR A 137 4.40 -2.43 9.76
C THR A 137 5.18 -3.71 9.55
N GLY A 138 4.50 -4.72 9.03
CA GLY A 138 5.07 -5.99 8.63
C GLY A 138 4.36 -6.49 7.38
N ILE A 139 4.65 -7.73 7.00
CA ILE A 139 4.04 -8.38 5.85
C ILE A 139 3.48 -9.73 6.29
N ASP A 140 2.23 -10.02 5.92
CA ASP A 140 1.66 -11.35 6.11
C ASP A 140 2.20 -12.35 5.09
N SER A 141 1.88 -13.64 5.27
CA SER A 141 2.22 -14.70 4.32
C SER A 141 1.60 -14.50 2.93
N ALA A 142 0.62 -13.61 2.78
CA ALA A 142 0.00 -13.26 1.51
C ALA A 142 0.66 -12.02 0.85
N GLY A 143 1.74 -11.48 1.43
CA GLY A 143 2.45 -10.33 0.88
C GLY A 143 1.76 -8.98 1.14
N ARG A 144 0.76 -8.92 2.04
CA ARG A 144 0.01 -7.70 2.36
C ARG A 144 0.60 -7.00 3.57
N ALA A 145 0.57 -5.67 3.57
CA ALA A 145 1.03 -4.87 4.70
C ALA A 145 0.17 -5.10 5.95
N THR A 146 0.80 -5.49 7.05
CA THR A 146 0.14 -5.73 8.34
C THR A 146 0.60 -4.76 9.40
N ALA A 147 -0.30 -4.36 10.30
CA ALA A 147 0.07 -3.79 11.59
C ALA A 147 0.45 -4.95 12.53
N VAL A 148 1.72 -5.03 12.90
CA VAL A 148 2.26 -6.09 13.79
C VAL A 148 1.98 -5.75 15.25
N ARG A 149 2.17 -4.49 15.61
CA ARG A 149 1.93 -3.97 16.97
C ARG A 149 1.67 -2.48 16.94
N THR A 150 0.87 -2.01 17.90
CA THR A 150 0.70 -0.60 18.21
C THR A 150 1.89 -0.11 19.03
N LEU A 151 2.55 0.92 18.54
CA LEU A 151 3.60 1.63 19.26
C LEU A 151 2.92 2.71 20.11
N THR A 152 3.07 2.62 21.42
CA THR A 152 2.66 3.70 22.33
C THR A 152 3.48 4.94 22.00
N ALA A 153 2.82 5.95 21.43
CA ALA A 153 3.33 7.26 21.00
C ALA A 153 4.79 7.55 21.36
N SER A 154 5.73 7.04 20.57
CA SER A 154 7.13 7.45 20.61
C SER A 154 7.48 8.06 19.27
N THR A 155 7.61 9.39 19.24
CA THR A 155 8.33 10.23 18.27
C THR A 155 8.44 9.69 16.84
N GLN A 156 7.58 10.26 15.99
CA GLN A 156 7.63 10.32 14.54
C GLN A 156 9.03 10.10 13.94
N THR A 157 9.28 8.95 13.33
CA THR A 157 10.41 8.78 12.40
C THR A 157 9.89 9.00 11.00
N ALA A 158 10.43 10.00 10.31
CA ALA A 158 10.06 10.34 8.94
C ALA A 158 10.21 9.13 8.01
N ILE A 159 9.36 9.06 6.98
CA ILE A 159 9.44 8.08 5.89
C ILE A 159 10.85 8.18 5.29
N THR A 160 11.73 7.28 5.69
CA THR A 160 13.08 7.20 5.17
C THR A 160 12.97 6.42 3.87
N SER A 161 13.28 7.08 2.75
CA SER A 161 13.53 6.41 1.48
C SER A 161 14.42 5.19 1.70
N LEU A 162 14.07 4.03 1.12
CA LEU A 162 14.76 2.75 1.33
C LEU A 162 16.28 2.93 1.50
N PRO A 163 16.91 2.28 2.50
CA PRO A 163 18.36 2.29 2.60
C PRO A 163 18.94 1.66 1.33
N SER A 164 19.88 2.39 0.72
CA SER A 164 20.76 1.86 -0.30
C SER A 164 21.44 0.61 0.27
N THR A 165 21.28 -0.52 -0.41
CA THR A 165 22.09 -1.71 -0.19
C THR A 165 23.55 -1.35 -0.47
N SER A 166 24.35 -1.13 0.58
CA SER A 166 25.80 -1.24 0.46
C SER A 166 26.15 -2.70 0.74
N THR A 167 26.31 -3.47 -0.33
CA THR A 167 26.91 -4.80 -0.28
C THR A 167 28.39 -4.69 -0.62
N ALA A 168 29.23 -5.34 0.21
CA ALA A 168 30.67 -5.66 0.05
C ALA A 168 31.67 -4.51 0.29
N ALA A 169 32.87 -4.69 0.86
CA ALA A 169 33.73 -5.86 1.10
C ALA A 169 34.56 -5.56 2.38
N GLY A 170 34.96 -6.54 3.20
CA GLY A 170 36.16 -7.33 2.96
C GLY A 170 37.45 -6.62 3.43
N ASP A 171 38.09 -7.20 4.44
CA ASP A 171 39.54 -7.15 4.74
C ASP A 171 40.21 -6.01 5.54
N ARG A 172 40.65 -6.43 6.75
CA ARG A 172 42.04 -6.43 7.28
C ARG A 172 42.58 -5.20 8.02
N ALA A 173 43.00 -5.50 9.26
CA ALA A 173 43.88 -4.71 10.14
C ALA A 173 45.23 -4.38 9.46
N PRO A 174 45.94 -3.36 9.97
CA PRO A 174 46.92 -3.61 11.03
C PRO A 174 46.80 -2.68 12.25
#